data_AF-A0A6A6EMJ3-F1
#
_entry.id   AF-A0A6A6EMJ3-F1
#
_cell.length_a   1.000
_cell.length_b   1.000
_cell.length_c   1.000
_cell.angle_alpha   90.00
_cell.angle_beta   90.00
_cell.angle_gamma   90.00
#
_symmetry.space_group_name_H-M   'P 1'
#
loop_
_entity.id
_entity.type
_entity.pdbx_description
1 polymer ?
#
loop_
_entity_poly.entity_id
_entity_poly.type
_entity_poly.pdbx_seq_one_letter_code
_entity_poly.pdbx_strand_id
1 'polypeptide(L)'
;MIPIEPVSLTIGAVALAGLFSLCVQCFDLIEIGQKVSADYELLIVKLSIEKRRLMTWGEAIGILRPDQDRDPVLHDPETRKLIERILSSV
;
A
#
# COMPACT_ATOMS: atom_id res chain seq x y z
N MET A 1 -9.57 13.20 28.84
CA MET A 1 -9.39 12.81 27.42
C MET A 1 -7.96 13.16 27.06
N ILE A 2 -7.07 12.16 27.02
CA ILE A 2 -5.64 12.38 26.70
C ILE A 2 -5.59 12.73 25.21
N PRO A 3 -5.01 13.88 24.81
CA PRO A 3 -4.86 14.20 23.40
C PRO A 3 -3.94 13.15 22.79
N ILE A 4 -4.41 12.43 21.78
CA ILE A 4 -3.56 11.61 20.92
C ILE A 4 -2.50 12.55 20.34
N GLU A 5 -1.25 12.37 20.76
CA GLU A 5 -0.16 13.26 20.42
C GLU A 5 0.07 13.21 18.90
N PRO A 6 0.15 14.36 18.20
CA PRO A 6 0.31 14.40 16.74
C PRO A 6 1.55 13.64 16.26
N VAL A 7 2.55 13.45 17.12
CA VAL A 7 3.76 12.65 16.88
C VAL A 7 3.47 11.16 16.70
N SER A 8 2.54 10.57 17.46
CA SER A 8 2.20 9.14 17.33
C SER A 8 1.48 8.86 16.00
N LEU A 9 0.66 9.82 15.56
CA LEU A 9 -0.06 9.74 14.29
C LEU A 9 0.89 9.88 13.10
N THR A 10 1.88 10.78 13.17
CA THR A 10 2.89 10.95 12.12
C THR A 10 3.89 9.80 12.03
N ILE A 11 4.26 9.17 13.14
CA ILE A 11 5.13 7.97 13.11
C ILE A 11 4.40 6.77 12.49
N GLY A 12 3.15 6.52 12.88
CA GLY A 12 2.33 5.45 12.27
C GLY A 12 2.09 5.66 10.78
N ALA A 13 1.92 6.92 10.39
CA ALA A 13 1.78 7.36 9.02
C ALA A 13 2.99 7.03 8.12
N VAL A 14 4.21 7.21 8.62
CA VAL A 14 5.46 6.91 7.89
C VAL A 14 5.69 5.41 7.78
N ALA A 15 5.44 4.65 8.86
CA ALA A 15 5.58 3.19 8.85
C ALA A 15 4.63 2.55 7.83
N LEU A 16 3.39 3.02 7.76
CA LEU A 16 2.38 2.55 6.81
C LEU A 16 2.79 2.81 5.35
N ALA A 17 3.32 4.01 5.06
CA ALA A 17 3.84 4.34 3.73
C ALA A 17 5.04 3.47 3.34
N GLY A 18 5.90 3.12 4.30
CA GLY A 18 7.01 2.18 4.10
C GLY A 18 6.52 0.78 3.71
N LEU A 19 5.61 0.19 4.48
CA LEU A 19 5.02 -1.12 4.20
C LEU A 19 4.30 -1.14 2.83
N PHE A 20 3.55 -0.08 2.54
CA PHE A 20 2.88 0.09 1.26
C PHE A 20 3.88 0.09 0.09
N SER A 21 4.94 0.90 0.20
CA SER A 21 5.97 1.00 -0.84
C SER A 21 6.66 -0.35 -1.08
N LEU A 22 6.95 -1.10 -0.02
CA LEU A 22 7.52 -2.44 -0.13
C LEU A 22 6.58 -3.39 -0.89
N CYS A 23 5.29 -3.41 -0.55
CA CYS A 23 4.29 -4.22 -1.25
C CYS A 23 4.26 -3.89 -2.75
N VAL A 24 4.30 -2.61 -3.11
CA VAL A 24 4.30 -2.16 -4.52
C VAL A 24 5.58 -2.62 -5.24
N GLN A 25 6.73 -2.56 -4.58
CA GLN A 25 8.01 -3.01 -5.15
C GLN A 25 8.04 -4.51 -5.40
N CYS A 26 7.35 -5.34 -4.60
CA CYS A 26 7.26 -6.78 -4.83
C CYS A 26 6.68 -7.13 -6.21
N PHE A 27 5.77 -6.31 -6.75
CA PHE A 27 5.23 -6.51 -8.11
C PHE A 27 6.29 -6.35 -9.20
N ASP A 28 7.35 -5.56 -8.95
CA ASP A 28 8.42 -5.29 -9.92
C ASP A 28 9.56 -6.33 -9.85
N LEU A 29 9.56 -7.21 -8.85
CA LEU A 29 10.52 -8.32 -8.73
C LEU A 29 10.26 -9.44 -9.75
N ILE A 30 9.12 -9.43 -10.42
CA ILE A 30 8.76 -10.46 -11.38
C ILE A 30 9.43 -10.12 -12.72
N GLU A 31 10.56 -10.78 -12.99
CA GLU A 31 11.31 -10.65 -14.23
C GLU A 31 10.65 -11.42 -15.38
N ILE A 32 10.48 -10.74 -16.52
CA ILE A 32 10.02 -11.31 -17.78
C ILE A 32 11.17 -12.09 -18.44
N GLY A 33 11.08 -13.42 -18.43
CA GLY A 33 12.07 -14.29 -19.09
C GLY A 33 11.93 -14.31 -20.62
N GLN A 34 13.01 -14.60 -21.37
CA GLN A 34 13.03 -14.50 -22.84
C GLN A 34 12.06 -15.41 -23.62
N LYS A 35 11.42 -16.40 -22.98
CA LYS A 35 10.43 -17.31 -23.59
C LYS A 35 9.18 -17.37 -22.74
N VAL A 36 8.37 -16.33 -22.86
CA VAL A 36 7.11 -16.22 -22.14
C VAL A 36 6.01 -16.98 -22.89
N SER A 37 5.30 -17.88 -22.20
CA SER A 37 4.06 -18.47 -22.73
C SER A 37 2.92 -17.44 -22.70
N ALA A 38 1.92 -17.58 -23.58
CA ALA A 38 0.76 -16.69 -23.57
C ALA A 38 0.07 -16.62 -22.18
N ASP A 39 0.11 -17.70 -21.41
CA ASP A 39 -0.42 -17.75 -20.05
C ASP A 39 0.37 -16.88 -19.08
N TYR A 40 1.69 -16.77 -19.25
CA TYR A 40 2.51 -15.90 -18.41
C TYR A 40 2.26 -14.43 -18.76
N GLU A 41 2.13 -14.06 -20.03
CA GLU A 41 1.72 -12.68 -20.40
C GLU A 41 0.38 -12.30 -19.76
N LEU A 42 -0.58 -13.23 -19.76
CA LEU A 42 -1.86 -13.04 -19.09
C LEU A 42 -1.71 -12.84 -17.57
N LEU A 43 -0.81 -13.58 -16.92
CA LEU A 43 -0.52 -13.43 -15.50
C LEU A 43 0.17 -12.08 -15.21
N ILE A 44 1.07 -11.60 -16.05
CA ILE A 44 1.70 -10.28 -15.93
C ILE A 44 0.67 -9.16 -16.03
N VAL A 45 -0.28 -9.27 -16.98
CA VAL A 45 -1.38 -8.29 -17.10
C VAL A 45 -2.24 -8.28 -15.83
N LYS A 46 -2.63 -9.45 -15.32
CA LYS A 46 -3.41 -9.55 -14.06
C LYS A 46 -2.66 -8.95 -12.89
N LEU A 47 -1.38 -9.29 -12.75
CA LEU A 47 -0.50 -8.75 -11.72
C LEU A 47 -0.39 -7.21 -11.81
N SER A 48 -0.26 -6.67 -13.02
CA SER A 48 -0.21 -5.22 -13.26
C SER A 48 -1.52 -4.52 -12.87
N ILE A 49 -2.67 -5.16 -13.09
CA ILE A 49 -3.98 -4.66 -12.63
C ILE A 49 -4.01 -4.59 -11.10
N GLU A 50 -3.56 -5.63 -10.41
CA GLU A 50 -3.52 -5.64 -8.94
C GLU A 50 -2.58 -4.58 -8.38
N LYS A 51 -1.38 -4.40 -8.97
CA LYS A 51 -0.47 -3.29 -8.65
C LYS A 51 -1.18 -1.94 -8.79
N ARG A 52 -1.88 -1.74 -9.92
CA ARG A 52 -2.58 -0.47 -10.19
C ARG A 52 -3.71 -0.22 -9.20
N ARG A 53 -4.45 -1.26 -8.79
CA ARG A 53 -5.50 -1.16 -7.77
C ARG A 53 -4.92 -0.76 -6.42
N LEU A 54 -3.83 -1.39 -6.00
CA LEU A 54 -3.14 -1.06 -4.75
C LEU A 54 -2.64 0.40 -4.76
N MET A 55 -2.02 0.84 -5.86
CA MET A 55 -1.59 2.23 -6.06
C MET A 55 -2.75 3.22 -5.98
N THR A 56 -3.87 2.91 -6.64
CA THR A 56 -5.06 3.78 -6.65
C THR A 56 -5.66 3.89 -5.25
N TRP A 57 -5.73 2.78 -4.51
CA TRP A 57 -6.18 2.78 -3.13
C TRP A 57 -5.28 3.63 -2.24
N GLY A 58 -3.95 3.44 -2.29
CA GLY A 58 -2.99 4.20 -1.49
C GLY A 58 -3.01 5.70 -1.75
N GLU A 59 -3.28 6.10 -3.00
CA GLU A 59 -3.51 7.49 -3.39
C GLU A 59 -4.81 8.04 -2.78
N ALA A 60 -5.91 7.29 -2.89
CA ALA A 60 -7.22 7.73 -2.43
C ALA A 60 -7.26 7.98 -0.92
N ILE A 61 -6.54 7.19 -0.13
CA ILE A 61 -6.50 7.33 1.33
C ILE A 61 -5.37 8.27 1.83
N GLY A 62 -4.57 8.84 0.92
CA GLY A 62 -3.49 9.77 1.26
C GLY A 62 -2.24 9.11 1.85
N ILE A 63 -2.00 7.81 1.63
CA ILE A 63 -0.72 7.17 2.00
C ILE A 63 0.44 7.75 1.18
N LEU A 64 0.19 7.99 -0.11
CA LEU A 64 1.18 8.52 -1.06
C LEU A 64 1.33 10.05 -1.02
N ARG A 65 0.46 10.75 -0.28
CA ARG A 65 0.41 12.22 -0.19
C ARG A 65 0.49 12.68 1.27
N PRO A 66 1.69 12.68 1.87
CA PRO A 66 1.86 13.06 3.27
C PRO A 66 1.57 14.54 3.56
N ASP A 67 1.45 15.37 2.53
CA ASP A 67 1.17 16.80 2.55
C ASP A 67 -0.33 17.15 2.41
N GLN A 68 -1.19 16.16 2.14
CA GLN A 68 -2.65 16.34 2.03
C GLN A 68 -3.39 15.72 3.21
N ASP A 69 -4.61 16.21 3.44
CA ASP A 69 -5.50 15.62 4.45
C ASP A 69 -5.71 14.14 4.15
N ARG A 70 -5.31 13.30 5.11
CA ARG A 70 -5.51 11.85 5.04
C ARG A 70 -6.99 11.54 5.11
N ASP A 71 -7.40 10.48 4.42
CA ASP A 71 -8.77 10.02 4.53
C ASP A 71 -9.08 9.67 6.00
N PRO A 72 -10.22 10.12 6.55
CA PRO A 72 -10.63 9.84 7.93
C PRO A 72 -10.64 8.36 8.30
N VAL A 73 -10.73 7.45 7.31
CA VAL A 73 -10.61 6.00 7.49
C VAL A 73 -9.28 5.60 8.15
N LEU A 74 -8.21 6.38 7.97
CA LEU A 74 -6.91 6.15 8.60
C LEU A 74 -6.84 6.65 10.05
N HIS A 75 -7.83 7.43 10.50
CA HIS A 75 -7.95 7.85 11.90
C HIS A 75 -8.63 6.78 12.76
N ASP A 76 -9.35 5.83 12.16
CA ASP A 76 -9.90 4.69 12.87
C ASP A 76 -8.78 3.69 13.26
N PRO A 77 -8.51 3.47 14.55
CA PRO A 77 -7.39 2.63 14.99
C PRO A 77 -7.51 1.17 14.56
N GLU A 78 -8.74 0.63 14.49
CA GLU A 78 -8.96 -0.77 14.11
C GLU A 78 -8.75 -0.98 12.61
N THR A 79 -9.25 -0.05 11.79
CA THR A 79 -8.97 -0.05 10.35
C THR A 79 -7.49 0.12 10.07
N ARG A 80 -6.81 1.04 10.77
CA ARG A 80 -5.37 1.23 10.63
C ARG A 80 -4.58 -0.04 10.98
N LYS A 81 -4.87 -0.69 12.12
CA LYS A 81 -4.24 -1.97 12.49
C LYS A 81 -4.49 -3.06 11.47
N LEU A 82 -5.73 -3.14 10.94
CA LEU A 82 -6.07 -4.11 9.90
C LEU A 82 -5.24 -3.88 8.65
N ILE A 83 -5.11 -2.64 8.20
CA ILE A 83 -4.29 -2.27 7.04
C ILE A 83 -2.82 -2.62 7.28
N GLU A 84 -2.26 -2.21 8.42
CA GLU A 84 -0.88 -2.54 8.80
C GLU A 84 -0.65 -4.06 8.77
N ARG A 85 -1.58 -4.84 9.34
CA ARG A 85 -1.52 -6.30 9.32
C ARG A 85 -1.57 -6.88 7.90
N ILE A 86 -2.46 -6.38 7.05
CA ILE A 86 -2.59 -6.83 5.65
C ILE A 86 -1.29 -6.56 4.89
N LEU A 87 -0.78 -5.33 4.95
CA LEU A 87 0.46 -4.96 4.24
C LEU A 87 1.68 -5.72 4.77
N SER A 88 1.72 -6.09 6.05
CA SER A 88 2.78 -6.93 6.61
C SER A 88 2.71 -8.41 6.22
N SER A 89 1.58 -8.84 5.63
CA SER A 89 1.34 -10.25 5.25
C SER A 89 1.60 -10.54 3.77
N VAL A 90 1.93 -9.51 2.99
CA VAL A 90 2.37 -9.62 1.58
C VAL A 90 3.83 -10.05 1.55
#